data_AF-A0A945E554-F1
#
_entry.id   AF-A0A945E554-F1
#
_cell.length_a   1.000
_cell.length_b   1.000
_cell.length_c   1.000
_cell.angle_alpha   90.00
_cell.angle_beta   90.00
_cell.angle_gamma   90.00
#
_symmetry.space_group_name_H-M   'P 1'
#
loop_
_entity.id
_entity.type
_entity.pdbx_description
1 polymer ?
#
loop_
_entity_poly.entity_id
_entity_poly.type
_entity_poly.pdbx_seq_one_letter_code
_entity_poly.pdbx_strand_id
1 'polypeptide(L)' 'LRDADRRHPGFGFAESKGYPSPAHRAALAERGATTYHRRTWSFMHGLPAIGEPPRDRHGAPPRLF' A
#
# COMPACT_ATOMS: atom_id res chain seq x y z
N LEU A 1 1.08 4.06 10.92
CA LEU A 1 0.60 2.71 10.57
C LEU A 1 1.49 1.65 11.24
N ARG A 2 1.53 1.59 12.59
CA ARG A 2 2.49 0.73 13.30
C ARG A 2 2.21 -0.77 13.10
N ASP A 3 0.94 -1.18 13.01
CA ASP A 3 0.58 -2.56 12.70
C ASP A 3 1.00 -2.96 11.27
N ALA A 4 0.79 -2.07 10.29
CA ALA A 4 1.25 -2.32 8.91
C ALA A 4 2.77 -2.40 8.82
N ASP A 5 3.50 -1.61 9.61
CA ASP A 5 4.96 -1.67 9.69
C ASP A 5 5.46 -3.01 10.25
N ARG A 6 4.78 -3.56 11.26
CA ARG A 6 5.07 -4.91 11.78
C ARG A 6 4.81 -6.00 10.75
N ARG A 7 3.73 -5.88 9.96
CA ARG A 7 3.38 -6.86 8.91
C ARG A 7 4.23 -6.70 7.65
N HIS A 8 4.67 -5.48 7.36
CA HIS A 8 5.43 -5.13 6.17
C HIS A 8 6.64 -4.28 6.56
N PRO A 9 7.63 -4.87 7.25
CA PRO A 9 8.84 -4.15 7.66
C PRO A 9 9.59 -3.65 6.43
N GLY A 10 10.21 -2.47 6.52
CA GLY A 10 10.98 -1.86 5.42
C GLY A 10 10.20 -0.93 4.50
N PHE A 11 8.86 -0.89 4.60
CA PHE A 11 8.06 0.14 3.91
C PHE A 11 8.05 1.50 4.64
N GLY A 12 8.57 1.58 5.88
CA GLY A 12 8.57 2.81 6.67
C GLY A 12 7.16 3.31 7.01
N PHE A 13 6.21 2.41 7.23
CA PHE A 13 4.81 2.74 7.52
C PHE A 13 4.64 3.44 8.88
N ALA A 14 5.53 3.16 9.82
CA ALA A 14 5.59 3.86 11.10
C ALA A 14 5.99 5.33 10.93
N GLU A 15 6.90 5.61 10.00
CA GLU A 15 7.54 6.92 9.80
C GLU A 15 6.76 7.80 8.82
N SER A 16 6.47 7.30 7.62
CA SER A 16 5.81 8.09 6.57
C SER A 16 4.29 7.97 6.58
N LYS A 17 3.72 7.08 7.40
CA LYS A 17 2.27 6.77 7.39
C LYS A 17 1.75 6.40 5.99
N GLY A 18 2.60 5.85 5.13
CA GLY A 18 2.25 5.45 3.76
C GLY A 18 2.42 6.56 2.72
N TYR A 19 2.93 7.74 3.08
CA TYR A 19 3.37 8.74 2.11
C TYR A 19 4.68 8.29 1.42
N PRO A 20 4.92 8.73 0.18
CA PRO A 20 6.06 8.27 -0.62
C PRO A 20 7.38 8.87 -0.10
N SER A 21 8.03 8.17 0.84
CA SER A 21 9.43 8.39 1.21
C SER A 21 10.37 7.62 0.26
N PRO A 22 11.67 7.93 0.21
CA PRO A 22 12.63 7.16 -0.58
C PRO A 22 12.62 5.66 -0.25
N ALA A 23 12.62 5.31 1.04
CA ALA A 23 12.52 3.93 1.51
C ALA A 23 11.20 3.27 1.07
N HIS A 24 10.09 4.00 1.14
CA HIS A 24 8.78 3.49 0.73
C HIS A 24 8.73 3.20 -0.78
N ARG A 25 9.31 4.09 -1.61
CA ARG A 25 9.39 3.88 -3.07
C ARG A 25 10.28 2.71 -3.44
N ALA A 26 11.43 2.55 -2.77
CA ALA A 26 12.31 1.40 -2.97
C ALA A 26 11.60 0.08 -2.63
N ALA A 27 10.94 0.02 -1.47
CA ALA A 27 10.15 -1.14 -1.08
C ALA A 27 9.00 -1.45 -2.05
N LEU A 28 8.32 -0.43 -2.58
CA LEU A 28 7.29 -0.60 -3.62
C LEU A 28 7.85 -1.13 -4.94
N ALA A 29 9.05 -0.71 -5.34
CA ALA A 29 9.70 -1.20 -6.56
C ALA A 29 10.13 -2.68 -6.43
N GLU A 30 10.62 -3.08 -5.26
CA GLU A 30 11.14 -4.44 -5.03
C GLU A 30 10.05 -5.45 -4.67
N ARG A 31 9.06 -5.04 -3.87
CA ARG A 31 8.08 -5.95 -3.24
C ARG A 31 6.65 -5.70 -3.72
N GLY A 32 6.41 -4.59 -4.41
CA GLY A 32 5.10 -4.22 -4.90
C GLY A 32 4.15 -3.67 -3.84
N ALA A 33 2.94 -3.36 -4.27
CA ALA A 33 1.93 -2.74 -3.43
C ALA A 33 1.22 -3.77 -2.52
N THR A 34 1.10 -3.45 -1.25
CA THR A 34 0.29 -4.18 -0.25
C THR A 34 -1.15 -3.65 -0.16
N THR A 35 -2.02 -4.38 0.52
CA THR A 35 -3.41 -4.02 0.81
C THR A 35 -3.57 -2.71 1.60
N TYR A 36 -2.52 -2.24 2.29
CA TYR A 36 -2.49 -0.96 2.99
C TYR A 36 -2.27 0.25 2.07
N HIS A 37 -1.86 0.04 0.82
CA HIS A 37 -1.59 1.13 -0.11
C HIS A 37 -2.87 1.60 -0.83
N ARG A 38 -3.00 2.92 -0.93
CA ARG A 38 -4.06 3.54 -1.73
C ARG A 38 -3.65 3.59 -3.19
N ARG A 39 -4.02 2.55 -3.94
CA ARG A 39 -3.70 2.36 -5.37
C ARG A 39 -4.25 3.44 -6.32
N THR A 40 -5.12 4.32 -5.85
CA THR A 40 -5.64 5.48 -6.62
C THR A 40 -4.75 6.72 -6.50
N TRP A 41 -3.63 6.65 -5.79
CA TRP A 41 -2.65 7.73 -5.76
C TRP A 41 -1.71 7.70 -6.97
N SER A 42 -1.32 8.90 -7.44
CA SER A 42 -0.54 9.05 -8.67
C SER A 42 0.80 8.29 -8.64
N PHE A 43 1.52 8.31 -7.51
CA PHE A 43 2.82 7.64 -7.39
C PHE A 43 2.74 6.09 -7.37
N MET A 44 1.54 5.53 -7.30
CA MET A 44 1.32 4.08 -7.39
C MET A 44 1.19 3.61 -8.84
N HIS A 45 1.09 4.53 -9.80
CA HIS A 45 1.07 4.20 -11.22
C HIS A 45 2.45 3.71 -11.68
N GLY A 46 2.47 2.70 -12.56
CA GLY A 46 3.71 2.14 -13.11
C GLY A 46 4.47 1.21 -12.15
N LEU A 47 3.92 0.90 -10.98
CA LEU A 47 4.49 -0.12 -10.11
C LEU A 47 4.38 -1.52 -10.73
N PRO A 48 5.34 -2.41 -10.44
CA PRO A 48 5.29 -3.79 -10.93
C PRO A 48 4.04 -4.50 -10.40
N ALA A 49 3.51 -5.44 -11.20
CA ALA A 49 2.37 -6.28 -10.86
C ALA A 49 2.74 -7.40 -9.86
N ILE A 50 3.60 -7.09 -8.89
CA ILE A 50 4.01 -7.95 -7.78
C ILE A 50 3.41 -7.39 -6.48
N GLY A 51 3.44 -8.17 -5.41
CA GLY A 51 2.86 -7.82 -4.12
C GLY A 51 1.43 -8.36 -3.93
N GLU A 52 0.71 -7.80 -2.98
CA GLU A 52 -0.63 -8.30 -2.62
C GLU A 52 -1.68 -7.81 -3.61
N PRO A 53 -2.72 -8.58 -3.94
CA PRO A 53 -3.76 -8.13 -4.84
C PRO A 53 -4.47 -6.86 -4.32
N PRO A 54 -5.06 -6.04 -5.21
CA PRO A 54 -5.99 -4.99 -4.82
C PRO A 54 -7.05 -5.55 -3.89
N ARG A 55 -7.33 -4.83 -2.79
CA ARG A 55 -8.51 -5.13 -1.98
C ARG A 55 -9.73 -5.02 -2.89
N ASP A 56 -10.46 -6.13 -3.02
CA ASP A 56 -11.71 -6.13 -3.75
C ASP A 56 -12.68 -5.16 -3.07
N ARG A 57 -13.20 -4.23 -3.86
CA ARG A 57 -14.16 -3.22 -3.40
C ARG A 57 -15.59 -3.75 -3.53
N HIS A 58 -15.81 -4.81 -4.31
CA HIS A 58 -17.13 -5.39 -4.56
C HIS A 58 -17.69 -6.20 -3.39
N GLY A 59 -16.87 -6.62 -2.43
CA GLY A 59 -17.32 -7.34 -1.23
C GLY A 59 -17.80 -6.45 -0.07
N ALA A 60 -17.76 -5.12 -0.19
CA ALA A 60 -18.25 -4.24 0.86
C ALA A 60 -19.79 -4.22 0.85
N PRO A 61 -20.48 -4.40 2.00
CA PRO A 61 -21.93 -4.26 2.04
C PRO A 61 -22.31 -2.87 1.53
N PRO A 62 -23.44 -2.73 0.81
CA PRO A 62 -23.88 -1.43 0.32
C PRO A 62 -23.92 -0.46 1.49
N ARG A 63 -23.28 0.70 1.32
CA ARG A 63 -23.38 1.79 2.28
C ARG A 63 -24.83 2.25 2.25
N LEU A 64 -25.61 1.81 3.23
CA LEU A 64 -26.86 2.49 3.57
C LEU A 64 -26.46 3.89 4.06
N PHE A 65 -27.20 4.86 3.52
CA PHE A 65 -27.00 6.30 3.46
C PHE A 65 -26.40 6.94 4.73
#